data_AF-A0AAV6XBC6-F1
#
_entry.id   AF-A0AAV6XBC6-F1
#
_cell.length_a   1.000
_cell.length_b   1.000
_cell.length_c   1.000
_cell.angle_alpha   90.00
_cell.angle_beta   90.00
_cell.angle_gamma   90.00
#
_symmetry.space_group_name_H-M   'P 1'
#
loop_
_entity.id
_entity.type
_entity.pdbx_description
1 polymer ?
#
loop_
_entity_poly.entity_id
_entity_poly.type
_entity_poly.pdbx_seq_one_letter_code
_entity_poly.pdbx_strand_id
1 'polypeptide(L)'
;MSGEEPVVVEAAAPAPAPALGEPMDIMTALQLVLKKSLAHGGLVRGLHEGAKAIEKHAAQLCVLAEDCNQPDYLKLVKALCADHSVNLITVPSAKTLGEWAGLCKIDSEGKARKVVGASCVVVKDFGEESEGLHIVQEYVKSQ
;
A
#
# COMPACT_ATOMS: atom_id res chain seq x y z
N MET A 1 42.41 -10.25 -34.74
CA MET A 1 42.13 -9.28 -35.81
C MET A 1 40.78 -9.67 -36.39
N SER A 2 39.68 -8.97 -36.16
CA SER A 2 39.53 -7.51 -36.19
C SER A 2 38.30 -7.02 -35.38
N GLY A 3 38.50 -5.91 -34.65
CA GLY A 3 37.54 -4.92 -34.10
C GLY A 3 36.69 -5.34 -32.89
N GLU A 4 36.65 -4.72 -31.69
CA GLU A 4 36.99 -3.35 -31.23
C GLU A 4 36.32 -2.27 -32.10
N GLU A 5 35.34 -1.44 -31.70
CA GLU A 5 34.75 -0.90 -30.45
C GLU A 5 33.49 -0.09 -30.92
N PRO A 6 32.75 0.72 -30.11
CA PRO A 6 32.06 0.52 -28.83
C PRO A 6 30.58 1.03 -28.93
N VAL A 7 30.03 1.60 -27.85
CA VAL A 7 28.71 2.28 -27.68
C VAL A 7 27.50 1.32 -27.58
N VAL A 8 26.67 1.30 -26.55
CA VAL A 8 26.17 2.39 -25.69
C VAL A 8 25.90 1.86 -24.28
N VAL A 9 26.35 2.66 -23.32
CA VAL A 9 26.00 2.62 -21.90
C VAL A 9 24.55 3.07 -21.76
N GLU A 10 23.62 2.20 -21.39
CA GLU A 10 22.38 2.65 -20.73
C GLU A 10 22.56 2.51 -19.22
N ALA A 11 23.17 3.56 -18.69
CA ALA A 11 23.14 3.90 -17.30
C ALA A 11 21.69 4.09 -16.86
N ALA A 12 21.42 3.60 -15.64
CA ALA A 12 20.47 4.14 -14.68
C ALA A 12 19.23 4.83 -15.27
N ALA A 13 18.11 4.10 -15.28
CA ALA A 13 16.84 4.75 -15.02
C ALA A 13 16.78 4.98 -13.49
N PRO A 14 17.04 6.20 -12.98
CA PRO A 14 16.58 6.53 -11.65
C PRO A 14 15.06 6.38 -11.65
N ALA A 15 14.52 5.82 -10.58
CA ALA A 15 13.10 5.87 -10.29
C ALA A 15 12.58 7.28 -10.64
N PRO A 16 11.54 7.42 -11.48
CA PRO A 16 10.95 8.73 -11.65
C PRO A 16 10.41 9.12 -10.28
N ALA A 17 11.08 10.09 -9.66
CA ALA A 17 10.47 10.89 -8.62
C ALA A 17 9.14 11.37 -9.20
N PRO A 18 8.00 11.02 -8.59
CA PRO A 18 6.72 11.43 -9.14
C PRO A 18 6.72 12.96 -9.19
N ALA A 19 6.55 13.47 -10.40
CA ALA A 19 6.48 14.90 -10.68
C ALA A 19 5.35 15.50 -9.85
N LEU A 20 5.70 16.58 -9.14
CA LEU A 20 4.78 17.49 -8.48
C LEU A 20 3.72 17.98 -9.48
N GLY A 21 2.43 17.77 -9.20
CA GLY A 21 1.38 18.66 -9.71
C GLY A 21 0.28 18.11 -10.61
N GLU A 22 0.11 16.78 -10.77
CA GLU A 22 -1.16 16.24 -11.27
C GLU A 22 -2.06 15.92 -10.06
N PRO A 23 -3.40 16.10 -10.14
CA PRO A 23 -4.27 15.81 -9.01
C PRO A 23 -4.03 14.36 -8.60
N MET A 24 -3.43 14.15 -7.42
CA MET A 24 -3.02 12.83 -7.01
C MET A 24 -4.23 11.91 -7.04
N ASP A 25 -4.20 10.94 -7.95
CA ASP A 25 -5.20 9.90 -8.02
C ASP A 25 -5.20 9.14 -6.68
N ILE A 26 -6.37 8.81 -6.16
CA ILE A 26 -6.58 8.22 -4.82
C ILE A 26 -5.68 6.99 -4.64
N MET A 27 -5.52 6.21 -5.71
CA MET A 27 -4.69 5.00 -5.74
C MET A 27 -3.19 5.32 -5.62
N THR A 28 -2.73 6.40 -6.24
CA THR A 28 -1.33 6.85 -6.13
C THR A 28 -1.04 7.46 -4.76
N ALA A 29 -2.00 8.21 -4.20
CA ALA A 29 -1.92 8.73 -2.85
C ALA A 29 -1.83 7.58 -1.82
N LEU A 30 -2.67 6.56 -1.95
CA LEU A 30 -2.61 5.35 -1.10
C LEU A 30 -1.27 4.63 -1.19
N GLN A 31 -0.71 4.50 -2.39
CA GLN A 31 0.59 3.87 -2.57
C GLN A 31 1.70 4.65 -1.85
N LEU A 32 1.68 5.98 -1.91
CA LEU A 32 2.65 6.82 -1.19
C LEU A 32 2.49 6.69 0.33
N VAL A 33 1.25 6.70 0.82
CA VAL A 33 0.91 6.52 2.22
C VAL A 33 1.41 5.19 2.77
N LEU A 34 1.18 4.10 2.03
CA LEU A 34 1.62 2.75 2.41
C LEU A 34 3.16 2.64 2.41
N LYS A 35 3.85 3.23 1.43
CA LYS A 35 5.32 3.23 1.38
C LYS A 35 5.93 4.01 2.56
N LYS A 36 5.37 5.16 2.91
CA LYS A 36 5.83 5.97 4.05
C LYS A 36 5.60 5.24 5.37
N SER A 37 4.38 4.76 5.60
CA SER A 37 4.07 3.99 6.82
C SER A 37 4.92 2.73 6.98
N LEU A 38 5.30 2.08 5.87
CA LEU A 38 6.27 0.97 5.90
C LEU A 38 7.65 1.42 6.41
N ALA A 39 8.18 2.54 5.90
CA ALA A 39 9.47 3.08 6.33
C ALA A 39 9.52 3.40 7.84
N HIS A 40 8.38 3.79 8.42
CA HIS A 40 8.25 4.08 9.85
C HIS A 40 7.80 2.86 10.70
N GLY A 41 7.60 1.69 10.08
CA GLY A 41 7.15 0.48 10.78
C GLY A 41 5.71 0.52 11.28
N GLY A 42 4.90 1.47 10.80
CA GLY A 42 3.51 1.68 11.21
C GLY A 42 2.48 0.81 10.46
N LEU A 43 2.93 -0.16 9.66
CA LEU A 43 2.08 -0.93 8.76
C LEU A 43 1.92 -2.38 9.26
N VAL A 44 0.67 -2.80 9.43
CA VAL A 44 0.28 -4.15 9.89
C VAL A 44 -0.32 -4.92 8.73
N ARG A 45 0.07 -6.18 8.61
CA ARG A 45 -0.34 -7.07 7.51
C ARG A 45 -1.02 -8.31 8.06
N GLY A 46 -2.17 -8.64 7.47
CA GLY A 46 -2.92 -9.84 7.81
C GLY A 46 -4.06 -9.59 8.80
N LEU A 47 -5.04 -10.50 8.79
CA LEU A 47 -6.30 -10.34 9.52
C LEU A 47 -6.13 -10.37 11.04
N HIS A 48 -5.33 -11.29 11.58
CA HIS A 48 -5.24 -11.44 13.03
C HIS A 48 -4.60 -10.21 13.70
N GLU A 49 -3.48 -9.74 13.14
CA GLU A 49 -2.84 -8.54 13.65
C GLU A 49 -3.65 -7.28 13.33
N GLY A 50 -4.33 -7.24 12.17
CA GLY A 50 -5.24 -6.16 11.79
C GLY A 50 -6.41 -6.02 12.76
N ALA A 51 -7.13 -7.10 13.05
CA ALA A 51 -8.22 -7.13 14.04
C ALA A 51 -7.73 -6.68 15.42
N LYS A 52 -6.57 -7.19 15.87
CA LYS A 52 -5.96 -6.77 17.14
C LYS A 52 -5.58 -5.29 17.17
N ALA A 53 -5.17 -4.71 16.04
CA ALA A 53 -4.85 -3.29 15.95
C ALA A 53 -6.11 -2.41 16.00
N ILE A 54 -7.18 -2.87 15.35
CA ILE A 54 -8.50 -2.21 15.36
C ILE A 54 -9.10 -2.23 16.76
N GLU A 55 -9.12 -3.39 17.42
CA GLU A 55 -9.65 -3.54 18.79
C GLU A 55 -8.91 -2.67 19.82
N LYS A 56 -7.61 -2.45 19.62
CA LYS A 56 -6.78 -1.58 20.47
C LYS A 56 -6.92 -0.10 20.16
N HIS A 57 -7.76 0.29 19.21
CA HIS A 57 -7.89 1.65 18.68
C HIS A 57 -6.55 2.24 18.19
N ALA A 58 -5.61 1.37 17.80
CA ALA A 58 -4.32 1.78 17.26
C ALA A 58 -4.36 1.89 15.74
N ALA A 59 -5.47 1.51 15.09
CA ALA A 59 -5.65 1.56 13.65
C ALA A 59 -6.22 2.92 13.23
N GLN A 60 -5.56 3.58 12.28
CA GLN A 60 -6.03 4.85 11.70
C GLN A 60 -6.69 4.65 10.33
N LEU A 61 -6.24 3.64 9.58
CA LEU A 61 -6.76 3.28 8.26
C LEU A 61 -6.69 1.78 8.01
N CYS A 62 -7.74 1.23 7.43
CA CYS A 62 -7.84 -0.15 6.99
C CYS A 62 -8.01 -0.19 5.47
N VAL A 63 -7.15 -0.95 4.80
CA VAL A 63 -7.24 -1.20 3.35
C VAL A 63 -7.61 -2.67 3.14
N LEU A 64 -8.68 -2.89 2.38
CA LEU A 64 -9.28 -4.18 2.11
C LEU A 64 -9.19 -4.51 0.62
N ALA A 65 -8.72 -5.70 0.28
CA ALA A 65 -8.80 -6.21 -1.08
C ALA A 65 -10.23 -6.70 -1.38
N GLU A 66 -10.82 -6.33 -2.51
CA GLU A 66 -12.11 -6.88 -2.95
C GLU A 66 -11.98 -8.32 -3.45
N ASP A 67 -10.82 -8.68 -3.98
CA ASP A 67 -10.43 -10.03 -4.43
C ASP A 67 -10.14 -10.99 -3.24
N CYS A 68 -11.04 -11.03 -2.26
CA CYS A 68 -11.02 -12.00 -1.17
C CYS A 68 -11.91 -13.20 -1.51
N ASN A 69 -11.30 -14.39 -1.54
CA ASN A 69 -12.00 -15.64 -1.89
C ASN A 69 -13.18 -15.98 -0.97
N GLN A 70 -13.18 -15.50 0.28
CA GLN A 70 -14.25 -15.75 1.24
C GLN A 70 -14.99 -14.45 1.60
N PRO A 71 -16.32 -14.38 1.38
CA PRO A 71 -17.09 -13.17 1.67
C PRO A 71 -17.18 -12.87 3.17
N ASP A 72 -17.00 -13.87 4.03
CA ASP A 72 -17.02 -13.69 5.48
C ASP A 72 -15.84 -12.84 5.96
N TYR A 73 -14.72 -12.89 5.24
CA TYR A 73 -13.57 -12.03 5.48
C TYR A 73 -13.92 -10.55 5.28
N LEU A 74 -14.60 -10.23 4.18
CA LEU A 74 -15.04 -8.86 3.86
C LEU A 74 -16.04 -8.35 4.90
N LYS A 75 -16.98 -9.21 5.32
CA LYS A 75 -17.99 -8.85 6.34
C LYS A 75 -17.35 -8.57 7.68
N LEU A 76 -16.42 -9.42 8.12
CA LEU A 76 -15.76 -9.29 9.42
C LEU A 76 -14.97 -7.98 9.50
N VAL A 77 -14.17 -7.66 8.48
CA VAL A 77 -13.36 -6.43 8.46
C VAL A 77 -14.25 -5.19 8.36
N LYS A 78 -15.31 -5.22 7.55
CA LYS A 78 -16.28 -4.12 7.46
C LYS A 78 -17.00 -3.88 8.79
N ALA A 79 -17.42 -4.94 9.47
CA ALA A 79 -18.05 -4.85 10.79
C ALA A 79 -17.09 -4.26 11.84
N LEU A 80 -15.86 -4.76 11.92
CA LEU A 80 -14.85 -4.23 12.84
C LEU A 80 -14.52 -2.76 12.56
N CYS A 81 -14.44 -2.36 11.30
CA CYS A 81 -14.19 -0.95 10.97
C CYS A 81 -15.38 -0.05 11.32
N ALA A 82 -16.61 -0.55 11.18
CA ALA A 82 -17.83 0.18 11.58
C ALA A 82 -17.93 0.34 13.11
N ASP A 83 -17.66 -0.73 13.88
CA ASP A 83 -17.77 -0.72 15.34
C ASP A 83 -16.73 0.20 16.00
N HIS A 84 -15.52 0.25 15.46
CA HIS A 84 -14.41 1.05 15.99
C HIS A 84 -14.20 2.39 15.27
N SER A 85 -15.07 2.76 14.33
CA SER A 85 -14.99 3.99 13.51
C SER A 85 -13.64 4.19 12.81
N VAL A 86 -13.10 3.12 12.23
CA VAL A 86 -11.83 3.17 11.49
C VAL A 86 -12.10 3.38 10.01
N ASN A 87 -11.32 4.26 9.40
CA ASN A 87 -11.39 4.58 7.97
C ASN A 87 -11.15 3.33 7.10
N LEU A 88 -12.08 3.00 6.21
CA LEU A 88 -12.00 1.82 5.35
C LEU A 88 -11.88 2.23 3.87
N ILE A 89 -10.95 1.59 3.16
CA ILE A 89 -10.75 1.75 1.72
C ILE A 89 -10.70 0.39 1.05
N THR A 90 -11.39 0.24 -0.07
CA THR A 90 -11.35 -0.97 -0.88
C THR A 90 -10.41 -0.79 -2.07
N VAL A 91 -9.67 -1.85 -2.40
CA VAL A 91 -8.80 -1.92 -3.57
C VAL A 91 -9.11 -3.21 -4.32
N PRO A 92 -9.19 -3.19 -5.67
CA PRO A 92 -9.68 -4.32 -6.44
C PRO A 92 -8.78 -5.57 -6.39
N SER A 93 -7.44 -5.43 -6.24
CA SER A 93 -6.51 -6.56 -6.31
C SER A 93 -5.69 -6.75 -5.03
N ALA A 94 -5.69 -7.98 -4.50
CA ALA A 94 -4.85 -8.36 -3.36
C ALA A 94 -3.36 -8.40 -3.69
N LYS A 95 -2.99 -8.66 -4.96
CA LYS A 95 -1.58 -8.74 -5.36
C LYS A 95 -0.92 -7.37 -5.40
N THR A 96 -1.59 -6.37 -5.96
CA THR A 96 -1.08 -4.99 -6.00
C THR A 96 -0.95 -4.40 -4.59
N LEU A 97 -1.93 -4.67 -3.71
CA LEU A 97 -1.84 -4.32 -2.29
C LEU A 97 -0.63 -4.98 -1.61
N GLY A 98 -0.36 -6.24 -1.92
CA GLY A 98 0.81 -6.96 -1.42
C GLY A 98 2.12 -6.29 -1.84
N GLU A 99 2.23 -5.87 -3.10
CA GLU A 99 3.40 -5.13 -3.59
C GLU A 99 3.58 -3.80 -2.85
N TRP A 100 2.50 -3.05 -2.63
CA TRP A 100 2.56 -1.76 -1.94
C TRP A 100 2.89 -1.90 -0.46
N ALA A 101 2.44 -2.99 0.17
CA ALA A 101 2.79 -3.36 1.54
C ALA A 101 4.20 -3.98 1.68
N GLY A 102 4.97 -4.06 0.59
CA GLY A 102 6.34 -4.59 0.60
C GLY A 102 6.43 -6.11 0.77
N LEU A 103 5.36 -6.84 0.43
CA LEU A 103 5.31 -8.31 0.45
C LEU A 103 5.85 -8.95 -0.83
N CYS A 104 6.90 -8.36 -1.39
CA CYS A 104 7.58 -8.82 -2.59
C CYS A 104 9.06 -9.09 -2.31
N LYS A 105 9.64 -10.07 -2.99
CA LYS A 105 11.10 -10.19 -3.06
C LYS A 105 11.58 -9.39 -4.26
N ILE A 106 12.58 -8.56 -4.04
CA ILE A 106 13.19 -7.75 -5.09
C ILE A 106 14.39 -8.54 -5.63
N ASP A 107 14.46 -8.72 -6.95
CA ASP A 107 15.67 -9.28 -7.57
C ASP A 107 16.73 -8.22 -7.80
N SER A 108 17.92 -8.66 -8.24
CA SER A 108 19.05 -7.79 -8.59
C SER A 108 18.75 -6.69 -9.62
N GLU A 109 17.66 -6.81 -10.39
CA GLU A 109 17.19 -5.82 -11.38
C GLU A 109 16.14 -4.83 -10.83
N GLY A 110 15.79 -4.91 -9.54
CA GLY A 110 14.75 -4.05 -8.94
C GLY A 110 13.32 -4.46 -9.27
N LYS A 111 13.11 -5.57 -9.99
CA LYS A 111 11.77 -6.13 -10.28
C LYS A 111 11.29 -7.00 -9.11
N ALA A 112 9.99 -6.98 -8.85
CA ALA A 112 9.34 -7.81 -7.85
C ALA A 112 9.14 -9.25 -8.39
N ARG A 113 9.90 -10.23 -7.89
CA ARG A 113 9.59 -11.67 -8.05
C ARG A 113 9.01 -12.22 -6.75
N LYS A 114 7.96 -13.04 -6.86
CA LYS A 114 7.22 -13.64 -5.72
C LYS A 114 6.50 -12.62 -4.83
N VAL A 115 5.53 -11.95 -5.43
CA VAL A 115 4.56 -11.11 -4.71
C VAL A 115 3.59 -11.99 -3.95
N VAL A 116 3.50 -11.78 -2.64
CA VAL A 116 2.45 -12.38 -1.81
C VAL A 116 1.28 -11.41 -1.74
N GLY A 117 0.09 -11.88 -2.07
CA GLY A 117 -1.13 -11.05 -1.98
C GLY A 117 -1.47 -10.71 -0.54
N ALA A 118 -1.86 -9.46 -0.30
CA ALA A 118 -2.39 -9.00 0.98
C ALA A 118 -3.90 -8.79 0.86
N SER A 119 -4.66 -9.50 1.70
CA SER A 119 -6.11 -9.33 1.79
C SER A 119 -6.52 -8.17 2.68
N CYS A 120 -5.75 -7.92 3.75
CA CYS A 120 -5.90 -6.76 4.62
C CYS A 120 -4.55 -6.15 4.97
N VAL A 121 -4.55 -4.82 4.96
CA VAL A 121 -3.46 -3.99 5.47
C VAL A 121 -4.07 -2.95 6.39
N VAL A 122 -3.50 -2.79 7.59
CA VAL A 122 -3.93 -1.79 8.57
C VAL A 122 -2.76 -0.86 8.84
N VAL A 123 -2.99 0.44 8.71
CA VAL A 123 -2.01 1.46 9.04
C VAL A 123 -2.29 1.93 10.47
N LYS A 124 -1.29 1.77 11.33
CA LYS A 124 -1.26 2.28 12.69
C LYS A 124 -0.74 3.71 12.73
N ASP A 125 0.41 3.92 12.09
CA ASP A 125 1.11 5.19 12.07
C ASP A 125 1.53 5.54 10.65
N PHE A 126 1.14 6.72 10.19
CA PHE A 126 1.55 7.24 8.88
C PHE A 126 2.95 7.83 8.88
N GLY A 127 3.51 8.12 10.06
CA GLY A 127 4.82 8.71 10.27
C GLY A 127 4.87 10.20 9.92
N GLU A 128 4.73 10.53 8.64
CA GLU A 128 4.80 11.90 8.14
C GLU A 128 3.49 12.31 7.46
N GLU A 129 3.00 13.50 7.83
CA GLU A 129 1.89 14.14 7.14
C GLU A 129 2.30 14.42 5.68
N SER A 130 1.56 13.84 4.75
CA SER A 130 1.75 14.07 3.32
C SER A 130 0.43 14.51 2.71
N GLU A 131 0.51 15.26 1.61
CA GLU A 131 -0.68 15.69 0.85
C GLU A 131 -1.56 14.49 0.47
N GLY A 132 -0.95 13.32 0.22
CA GLY A 132 -1.68 12.08 -0.04
C GLY A 132 -2.51 11.57 1.14
N LEU A 133 -2.10 11.82 2.40
CA LEU A 133 -2.90 11.46 3.57
C LEU A 133 -4.15 12.31 3.69
N HIS A 134 -4.04 13.60 3.37
CA HIS A 134 -5.18 14.52 3.43
C HIS A 134 -6.23 14.14 2.40
N ILE A 135 -5.82 13.87 1.16
CA ILE A 135 -6.72 13.42 0.08
C ILE A 135 -7.39 12.09 0.45
N VAL A 136 -6.63 11.14 0.98
CA VAL A 136 -7.17 9.83 1.40
C VAL A 136 -8.14 9.97 2.58
N GLN A 137 -7.82 10.81 3.56
CA GLN A 137 -8.71 11.04 4.71
C GLN A 137 -9.96 11.82 4.33
N GLU A 138 -9.86 12.80 3.42
CA GLU A 138 -11.02 13.54 2.92
C GLU A 138 -11.94 12.63 2.11
N TYR A 139 -11.37 11.75 1.26
CA TYR A 139 -12.14 10.76 0.53
C TYR A 139 -12.91 9.84 1.49
N VAL A 140 -12.25 9.33 2.54
CA VAL A 140 -12.93 8.45 3.52
C VAL A 140 -13.95 9.21 4.36
N LYS A 141 -13.71 10.48 4.72
CA LYS A 141 -14.71 11.31 5.40
C LYS A 141 -15.91 11.65 4.51
N SER A 142 -15.74 11.59 3.19
CA SER A 142 -16.80 11.84 2.21
C SER A 142 -17.62 10.61 1.83
N GLN A 143 -17.19 9.40 2.25
CA GLN A 143 -17.87 8.13 2.01
C GLN A 143 -18.90 7.77 3.08
#